data_AF-A0A7Z9ZXC0-F1
#
_entry.id   AF-A0A7Z9ZXC0-F1
#
_cell.length_a   1.000
_cell.length_b   1.000
_cell.length_c   1.000
_cell.angle_alpha   90.00
_cell.angle_beta   90.00
_cell.angle_gamma   90.00
#
_symmetry.space_group_name_H-M   'P 1'
#
loop_
_entity.id
_entity.type
_entity.pdbx_description
1 polymer ?
#
loop_
_entity_poly.entity_id
_entity_poly.type
_entity_poly.pdbx_seq_one_letter_code
_entity_poly.pdbx_strand_id
1 'polypeptide(L)' 'YPGWRAFVQGREKPILRANLIVRGVEVPPGEGRVVFVYHPGAFSCGLFLALLSLSGWVALLPFLALSRRGEQG' A
#
# COMPACT_ATOMS: atom_id res chain seq x y z
N TYR A 1 4.75 -6.80 -12.79
CA TYR A 1 5.13 -6.04 -11.58
C TYR A 1 3.92 -5.27 -11.10
N PRO A 2 3.09 -5.89 -10.22
CA PRO A 2 1.82 -5.30 -9.81
C PRO A 2 2.07 -4.04 -8.97
N GLY A 3 1.39 -2.93 -9.31
CA GLY A 3 1.38 -1.70 -8.52
C GLY A 3 2.14 -0.50 -9.10
N TRP A 4 2.95 -0.66 -10.16
CA TRP A 4 3.52 0.50 -10.87
C TRP A 4 2.60 0.96 -11.99
N ARG A 5 2.35 2.27 -12.08
CA ARG A 5 1.67 2.93 -13.20
C ARG A 5 2.56 4.03 -13.75
N ALA A 6 2.59 4.19 -15.06
CA ALA A 6 3.35 5.24 -15.72
C ALA A 6 2.40 6.17 -16.48
N PHE A 7 2.65 7.47 -16.37
CA PHE A 7 1.88 8.51 -17.04
C PHE A 7 2.83 9.38 -17.85
N VAL A 8 2.49 9.60 -19.11
CA VAL A 8 3.20 10.50 -20.00
C VAL A 8 2.23 11.62 -20.36
N GLN A 9 2.57 12.85 -19.96
CA GLN A 9 1.69 14.02 -20.12
C GLN A 9 0.27 13.78 -19.55
N GLY A 10 0.19 13.11 -18.39
CA GLY A 10 -1.06 12.81 -17.70
C GLY A 10 -1.87 11.63 -18.26
N ARG A 11 -1.47 11.03 -19.40
CA ARG A 11 -2.11 9.82 -19.92
C ARG A 11 -1.36 8.58 -19.47
N GLU A 12 -2.10 7.58 -18.99
CA GLU A 12 -1.51 6.31 -18.60
C GLU A 12 -0.92 5.60 -19.83
N LYS A 13 0.31 5.10 -19.67
CA LYS A 13 1.06 4.39 -20.69
C LYS A 13 1.55 3.05 -20.15
N PRO A 14 1.59 2.00 -20.99
CA PRO A 14 2.08 0.70 -20.57
C PRO A 14 3.56 0.79 -20.19
N ILE A 15 3.90 0.16 -19.06
CA ILE A 15 5.29 0.05 -18.61
C ILE A 15 5.96 -1.08 -19.40
N LEU A 16 6.96 -0.72 -20.19
CA LEU A 16 7.79 -1.64 -20.93
C LEU A 16 8.86 -2.23 -20.00
N ARG A 17 9.17 -3.52 -20.17
CA ARG A 17 10.31 -4.14 -19.51
C ARG A 17 11.56 -3.82 -20.32
N ALA A 18 12.39 -2.94 -19.79
CA ALA A 18 13.74 -2.77 -20.30
C ALA A 18 14.67 -3.63 -19.42
N ASN A 19 15.36 -4.59 -20.02
CA ASN A 19 16.44 -5.34 -19.37
C ASN A 19 16.17 -5.89 -17.94
N LEU A 20 15.02 -6.57 -17.73
CA LEU A 20 14.56 -7.26 -16.50
C LEU A 20 14.38 -6.40 -15.23
N ILE A 21 15.31 -5.50 -14.92
CA ILE A 21 15.36 -4.70 -13.68
C ILE A 21 14.82 -3.28 -13.91
N VAL A 22 14.90 -2.77 -15.14
CA VAL A 22 14.52 -1.40 -15.48
C VAL A 22 13.14 -1.31 -16.13
N ARG A 23 12.46 -0.20 -15.88
CA ARG A 23 11.11 0.10 -16.36
C ARG A 23 11.22 1.19 -17.40
N GLY A 24 10.72 0.93 -18.59
CA GLY A 24 10.63 1.90 -19.67
C GLY A 24 9.20 2.36 -19.88
N VAL A 25 9.04 3.54 -20.46
CA VAL A 25 7.77 4.01 -21.02
C VAL A 25 8.09 4.72 -22.32
N GLU A 26 7.24 4.55 -23.33
CA GLU A 26 7.40 5.26 -24.60
C GLU A 26 7.02 6.73 -24.40
N VAL A 27 7.96 7.63 -24.73
CA VAL A 27 7.78 9.08 -24.61
C VAL A 27 7.84 9.68 -26.01
N PRO A 28 6.81 10.42 -26.46
CA PRO A 28 6.85 11.11 -27.74
C PRO A 28 7.92 12.21 -27.73
N PRO A 29 8.49 12.56 -28.90
CA PRO A 29 9.49 13.63 -29.00
C PRO A 29 8.93 14.97 -28.54
N GLY A 30 9.76 15.74 -27.83
CA GLY A 30 9.43 17.06 -27.27
C GLY A 30 9.60 17.13 -25.75
N GLU A 31 9.26 18.28 -25.18
CA GLU A 31 9.21 18.43 -23.72
C GLU A 31 7.97 17.75 -23.16
N GLY A 32 8.15 16.99 -22.09
CA GLY A 32 7.05 16.22 -21.52
C GLY A 32 7.35 15.76 -20.11
N ARG A 33 6.33 15.79 -19.26
CA ARG A 33 6.41 15.24 -17.91
C ARG A 33 6.10 13.75 -17.94
N VAL A 34 7.01 12.95 -17.41
CA VAL A 34 6.81 11.53 -17.15
C VAL A 34 6.65 11.33 -15.64
N VAL A 35 5.61 10.60 -15.24
CA VAL A 35 5.31 10.32 -13.84
C VAL A 35 5.18 8.82 -13.64
N PHE A 36 5.99 8.26 -12.75
CA PHE A 36 5.83 6.89 -12.28
C PHE A 36 5.20 6.91 -10.89
N VAL A 37 4.07 6.23 -10.74
CA VAL A 37 3.35 6.13 -9.47
C VAL A 37 3.41 4.69 -8.99
N TYR A 38 3.90 4.51 -7.76
CA TYR A 38 3.86 3.21 -7.09
C TYR A 38 2.68 3.17 -6.11
N HIS A 39 1.73 2.29 -6.39
CA HIS A 39 0.54 2.07 -5.57
C HIS A 39 0.32 0.57 -5.36
N PRO A 40 1.07 -0.05 -4.42
CA PRO A 40 0.94 -1.46 -4.14
C PRO A 40 -0.34 -1.74 -3.34
N GLY A 41 -1.24 -2.57 -3.88
CA GLY A 41 -2.44 -3.00 -3.14
C GLY A 41 -2.13 -3.72 -1.82
N ALA A 42 -0.96 -4.38 -1.74
CA ALA A 42 -0.49 -5.05 -0.53
C ALA A 42 -0.29 -4.09 0.65
N PHE A 43 0.08 -2.83 0.40
CA PHE A 43 0.25 -1.83 1.46
C PHE A 43 -1.08 -1.50 2.12
N SER A 44 -2.13 -1.30 1.33
CA SER A 44 -3.49 -1.04 1.85
C SER A 44 -4.02 -2.24 2.65
N CYS A 45 -3.80 -3.47 2.17
CA CYS A 45 -4.17 -4.67 2.93
C CYS A 45 -3.40 -4.79 4.25
N GLY A 46 -2.09 -4.55 4.23
CA GLY A 46 -1.25 -4.59 5.43
C GLY A 46 -1.68 -3.55 6.47
N LEU A 47 -2.00 -2.32 6.03
CA LEU A 47 -2.49 -1.26 6.90
C LEU A 47 -3.83 -1.64 7.54
N PHE A 48 -4.76 -2.22 6.77
CA PHE A 48 -6.05 -2.68 7.29
C PHE A 48 -5.89 -3.77 8.36
N LEU A 49 -5.03 -4.77 8.12
CA LEU A 49 -4.74 -5.84 9.09
C LEU A 49 -4.06 -5.31 10.36
N ALA A 50 -3.16 -4.34 10.22
CA ALA A 50 -2.49 -3.70 11.36
C ALA A 50 -3.51 -2.94 12.23
N LEU A 51 -4.43 -2.18 11.62
CA LEU A 51 -5.49 -1.48 12.33
C LEU A 51 -6.45 -2.43 13.05
N LEU A 52 -6.82 -3.54 12.40
CA LEU A 52 -7.63 -4.59 13.01
C LEU A 52 -6.96 -5.21 14.23
N SER A 53 -5.67 -5.53 14.10
CA SER A 53 -4.88 -6.09 15.20
C SER A 53 -4.81 -5.09 16.36
N LEU A 54 -4.48 -3.83 16.07
CA LEU A 54 -4.40 -2.76 17.08
C LEU A 54 -5.74 -2.54 17.78
N SER A 55 -6.85 -2.50 17.03
CA SER A 55 -8.20 -2.42 17.59
C SER A 55 -8.50 -3.59 18.52
N GLY A 56 -8.08 -4.80 18.14
CA GLY A 56 -8.18 -5.99 18.99
C GLY A 56 -7.44 -5.80 20.30
N TRP A 57 -6.18 -5.38 20.27
CA TRP A 57 -5.39 -5.12 21.48
C TRP A 57 -6.00 -4.04 22.38
N VAL A 58 -6.45 -2.93 21.79
CA VAL A 58 -7.09 -1.83 22.53
C VAL A 58 -8.39 -2.27 23.21
N ALA A 59 -9.16 -3.17 22.61
CA ALA A 59 -10.42 -3.65 23.17
C ALA A 59 -10.23 -4.82 24.16
N LEU A 60 -9.38 -5.80 23.83
CA LEU A 60 -9.19 -7.03 24.59
C LEU A 60 -8.39 -6.82 25.88
N LEU A 61 -7.33 -6.02 25.85
CA LEU A 61 -6.48 -5.80 27.04
C LEU A 61 -7.25 -5.23 28.24
N PRO A 62 -8.02 -4.13 28.12
CA PRO A 62 -8.80 -3.60 29.23
C PRO A 62 -9.95 -4.54 29.61
N PHE A 63 -10.58 -5.21 28.64
CA PHE A 63 -11.64 -6.18 28.90
C PHE A 63 -11.16 -7.35 29.77
N LEU A 64 -9.99 -7.90 29.47
CA LEU A 64 -9.36 -8.97 30.24
C LEU A 64 -8.82 -8.49 31.60
N ALA A 65 -8.40 -7.23 31.70
CA ALA A 65 -7.97 -6.64 32.96
C ALA A 65 -9.16 -6.39 33.92
N LEU A 66 -10.32 -6.02 33.38
CA LEU A 66 -11.56 -5.80 34.14
C LEU A 66 -12.21 -7.12 34.56
N SER A 67 -12.18 -8.16 33.72
CA SER A 67 -12.77 -9.46 34.06
C SER A 67 -12.00 -10.21 35.15
N ARG A 68 -10.67 -10.03 35.24
CA ARG A 68 -9.84 -10.63 36.30
C ARG A 68 -10.03 -10.02 37.69
N ARG A 69 -10.65 -8.85 37.79
CA ARG A 69 -10.94 -8.19 39.07
C ARG A 69 -12.19 -8.73 39.78
N GLY A 70 -13.02 -9.53 39.11
CA GLY A 70 -14.26 -10.07 39.68
C GLY A 70 -14.12 -11.36 40.48
N GLU A 71 -12.99 -12.08 40.40
CA GLU A 71 -12.83 -13.40 41.04
C GLU A 71 -12.07 -13.40 42.38
N GLN A 72 -11.75 -12.23 42.95
CA GLN A 72 -11.04 -12.11 44.25
C GLN A 72 -11.89 -11.46 45.37
N GLY A 73 -13.21 -11.32 45.19
CA GLY A 73 -14.13 -10.72 46.16
C GLY A 73 -14.95 -11.74 46.92
#